data_AF-A0AAE3X945-F1
#
_entry.id   AF-A0AAE3X945-F1
#
_cell.length_a   1.000
_cell.length_b   1.000
_cell.length_c   1.000
_cell.angle_alpha   90.00
_cell.angle_beta   90.00
_cell.angle_gamma   90.00
#
_symmetry.space_group_name_H-M   'P 1'
#
loop_
_entity.id
_entity.type
_entity.pdbx_description
1 polymer ?
#
loop_
_entity_poly.entity_id
_entity_poly.type
_entity_poly.pdbx_seq_one_letter_code
_entity_poly.pdbx_strand_id
1 'polypeptide(L)'
;MKAWWRGGVVAGVLAALLGAGGAGAASTGPFGIEVRFLGAPLGAAPRSAVNEAARRVSALIASPFEPVRVNVPAGECDRGLPALRGRLTRLVVFVRVKRLDDDLYATGMPCDLHDGSFLPIYGVVDLNSSGLSDLPRTDVLDTMIHEFLHVLGVGTLWERDARVSLSGEQDERVFLRRQGKITLYVAPRAVAAFRALGGQGAGIPLDPDLGHWAGGSCVRRCCPVRPGSTRGGSIR
;
A
#
# COMPACT_ATOMS: atom_id res chain seq x y z
N MET A 1 59.82 -61.62 -1.28
CA MET A 1 60.30 -61.80 -2.66
C MET A 1 59.29 -61.15 -3.61
N LYS A 2 59.82 -60.39 -4.58
CA LYS A 2 59.19 -59.84 -5.80
C LYS A 2 58.26 -58.64 -5.69
N ALA A 3 58.52 -57.72 -6.61
CA ALA A 3 58.06 -56.36 -6.71
C ALA A 3 57.19 -56.17 -7.97
N TRP A 4 56.52 -55.01 -8.04
CA TRP A 4 56.03 -54.26 -9.22
C TRP A 4 54.61 -54.51 -9.76
N TRP A 5 53.76 -53.47 -9.66
CA TRP A 5 53.42 -52.65 -10.83
C TRP A 5 52.97 -51.23 -10.44
N ARG A 6 53.18 -50.28 -11.36
CA ARG A 6 53.00 -48.82 -11.25
C ARG A 6 51.65 -48.37 -11.82
N GLY A 7 51.13 -47.24 -11.32
CA GLY A 7 50.50 -46.22 -12.19
C GLY A 7 49.15 -45.67 -11.72
N GLY A 8 49.04 -44.33 -11.68
CA GLY A 8 47.77 -43.63 -11.93
C GLY A 8 47.24 -42.77 -10.79
N VAL A 9 47.59 -41.49 -10.79
CA VAL A 9 46.91 -40.42 -10.04
C VAL A 9 45.65 -40.02 -10.81
N VAL A 10 44.48 -40.02 -10.18
CA VAL A 10 43.44 -39.00 -10.39
C VAL A 10 42.73 -38.74 -9.07
N ALA A 11 42.90 -37.53 -8.54
CA ALA A 11 42.14 -37.00 -7.42
C ALA A 11 40.69 -36.76 -7.86
N GLY A 12 39.74 -37.25 -7.06
CA GLY A 12 38.31 -37.00 -7.26
C GLY A 12 37.61 -36.92 -5.91
N VAL A 13 37.73 -35.77 -5.24
CA VAL A 13 36.87 -35.42 -4.11
C VAL A 13 35.54 -34.94 -4.68
N LEU A 14 34.53 -35.81 -4.67
CA LEU A 14 33.13 -35.42 -4.86
C LEU A 14 32.57 -35.02 -3.50
N ALA A 15 32.66 -33.73 -3.18
CA ALA A 15 31.90 -33.14 -2.09
C ALA A 15 30.47 -32.88 -2.58
N ALA A 16 29.51 -33.60 -2.00
CA ALA A 16 28.09 -33.36 -2.20
C ALA A 16 27.71 -31.99 -1.62
N LEU A 17 27.32 -31.04 -2.47
CA LEU A 17 26.71 -29.79 -2.06
C LEU A 17 25.24 -30.07 -1.70
N LEU A 18 24.96 -30.09 -0.40
CA LEU A 18 23.61 -29.91 0.13
C LEU A 18 23.09 -28.55 -0.35
N GLY A 19 22.07 -28.59 -1.22
CA GLY A 19 21.35 -27.39 -1.64
C GLY A 19 20.62 -26.79 -0.45
N ALA A 20 21.19 -25.73 0.13
CA ALA A 20 20.45 -24.84 1.00
C ALA A 20 19.36 -24.16 0.15
N GLY A 21 18.10 -24.47 0.44
CA GLY A 21 16.96 -23.70 -0.06
C GLY A 21 17.15 -22.25 0.35
N GLY A 22 17.38 -21.38 -0.64
CA GLY A 22 17.61 -19.96 -0.40
C GLY A 22 16.38 -19.33 0.22
N ALA A 23 16.44 -19.07 1.53
CA ALA A 23 15.62 -18.04 2.16
C ALA A 23 15.84 -16.75 1.36
N GLY A 24 14.77 -16.24 0.74
CA GLY A 24 14.86 -15.09 -0.15
C GLY A 24 15.39 -13.87 0.61
N ALA A 25 16.55 -13.35 0.20
CA ALA A 25 17.17 -12.19 0.84
C ALA A 25 16.16 -11.04 0.96
N ALA A 26 15.92 -10.56 2.17
CA ALA A 26 15.08 -9.39 2.43
C ALA A 26 15.54 -8.21 1.56
N SER A 27 14.60 -7.36 1.13
CA SER A 27 14.97 -6.11 0.46
C SER A 27 15.83 -5.29 1.42
N THR A 28 17.07 -4.99 1.04
CA THR A 28 17.96 -4.13 1.82
C THR A 28 17.73 -2.64 1.53
N GLY A 29 16.83 -2.31 0.60
CA GLY A 29 16.48 -0.94 0.26
C GLY A 29 15.29 -0.42 1.08
N PRO A 30 15.14 0.92 1.19
CA PRO A 30 13.96 1.51 1.84
C PRO A 30 12.67 1.07 1.14
N PHE A 31 11.54 1.21 1.84
CA PHE A 31 10.23 0.98 1.24
C PHE A 31 10.08 1.80 -0.06
N GLY A 32 9.45 1.21 -1.06
CA GLY A 32 9.22 1.87 -2.33
C GLY A 32 7.92 1.42 -2.97
N ILE A 33 7.17 2.40 -3.46
CA ILE A 33 6.02 2.21 -4.32
C ILE A 33 6.48 2.27 -5.79
N GLU A 34 6.29 1.17 -6.52
CA GLU A 34 6.48 1.12 -7.96
C GLU A 34 5.14 1.40 -8.65
N VAL A 35 5.02 2.59 -9.25
CA VAL A 35 3.82 2.99 -9.99
C VAL A 35 3.87 2.46 -11.42
N ARG A 36 2.82 1.71 -11.81
CA ARG A 36 2.61 1.24 -13.18
C ARG A 36 1.37 1.88 -13.77
N PHE A 37 1.56 2.81 -14.71
CA PHE A 37 0.45 3.50 -15.37
C PHE A 37 -0.21 2.60 -16.42
N LEU A 38 -1.54 2.53 -16.42
CA LEU A 38 -2.35 1.78 -17.37
C LEU A 38 -3.44 2.66 -18.01
N GLY A 39 -3.87 2.28 -19.20
CA GLY A 39 -4.95 2.98 -19.91
C GLY A 39 -4.50 4.28 -20.57
N ALA A 40 -5.40 5.27 -20.58
CA ALA A 40 -5.13 6.57 -21.21
C ALA A 40 -3.94 7.29 -20.56
N PRO A 41 -3.06 7.93 -21.33
CA PRO A 41 -1.91 8.62 -20.77
C PRO A 41 -2.36 9.81 -19.92
N LEU A 42 -1.85 9.88 -18.69
CA LEU A 42 -1.96 11.09 -17.87
C LEU A 42 -1.10 12.21 -18.46
N GLY A 43 -1.61 13.44 -18.37
CA GLY A 43 -0.82 14.64 -18.63
C GLY A 43 0.40 14.74 -17.71
N ALA A 44 1.40 15.53 -18.12
CA ALA A 44 2.67 15.62 -17.40
C ALA A 44 2.52 16.09 -15.93
N ALA A 45 1.62 17.05 -15.67
CA ALA A 45 1.41 17.57 -14.32
C ALA A 45 0.75 16.54 -13.37
N PRO A 46 -0.39 15.89 -13.71
CA PRO A 46 -0.94 14.79 -12.92
C PRO A 46 0.03 13.63 -12.72
N ARG A 47 0.74 13.23 -13.79
CA ARG A 47 1.74 12.15 -13.69
C ARG A 47 2.89 12.50 -12.73
N SER A 48 3.34 13.74 -12.74
CA SER A 48 4.34 14.25 -11.78
C SER A 48 3.81 14.21 -10.34
N ALA A 49 2.54 14.58 -10.12
CA ALA A 49 1.89 14.51 -8.81
C ALA A 49 1.77 13.07 -8.30
N VAL A 50 1.34 12.12 -9.14
CA VAL A 50 1.29 10.69 -8.80
C VAL A 50 2.67 10.19 -8.34
N ASN A 51 3.71 10.47 -9.13
CA ASN A 51 5.07 10.04 -8.80
C ASN A 51 5.60 10.70 -7.51
N GLU A 52 5.20 11.95 -7.24
CA GLU A 52 5.55 12.64 -6.00
C GLU A 52 4.83 12.05 -4.79
N ALA A 53 3.53 11.76 -4.90
CA ALA A 53 2.76 11.07 -3.86
C ALA A 53 3.41 9.73 -3.51
N ALA A 54 3.77 8.93 -4.51
CA ALA A 54 4.42 7.63 -4.32
C ALA A 54 5.73 7.76 -3.52
N ARG A 55 6.55 8.77 -3.83
CA ARG A 55 7.79 9.05 -3.06
C ARG A 55 7.51 9.49 -1.64
N ARG A 56 6.55 10.40 -1.44
CA ARG A 56 6.20 10.92 -0.11
C ARG A 56 5.68 9.81 0.79
N VAL A 57 4.74 9.01 0.30
CA VAL A 57 4.18 7.87 1.05
C VAL A 57 5.24 6.81 1.30
N SER A 58 6.11 6.52 0.32
CA SER A 58 7.23 5.57 0.54
C SER A 58 8.15 6.01 1.68
N ALA A 59 8.43 7.32 1.79
CA ALA A 59 9.28 7.86 2.84
C ALA A 59 8.65 7.85 4.24
N LEU A 60 7.33 7.65 4.36
CA LEU A 60 6.66 7.50 5.66
C LEU A 60 6.89 6.12 6.29
N ILE A 61 7.28 5.13 5.49
CA ILE A 61 7.42 3.74 5.93
C ILE A 61 8.89 3.44 6.21
N ALA A 62 9.21 3.21 7.48
CA ALA A 62 10.58 3.00 7.93
C ALA A 62 11.13 1.59 7.61
N SER A 63 10.25 0.59 7.52
CA SER A 63 10.63 -0.78 7.22
C SER A 63 10.79 -1.02 5.71
N PRO A 64 11.68 -1.93 5.28
CA PRO A 64 11.74 -2.32 3.88
C PRO A 64 10.48 -3.09 3.45
N PHE A 65 10.21 -3.14 2.15
CA PHE A 65 9.21 -4.05 1.59
C PHE A 65 9.69 -5.50 1.72
N GLU A 66 8.83 -6.38 2.24
CA GLU A 66 9.09 -7.82 2.35
C GLU A 66 8.97 -8.47 0.96
N PRO A 67 10.05 -9.00 0.35
CA PRO A 67 9.96 -9.51 -1.00
C PRO A 67 9.13 -10.77 -1.11
N VAL A 68 8.21 -10.80 -2.08
CA VAL A 68 7.27 -11.91 -2.30
C VAL A 68 7.34 -12.41 -3.73
N ARG A 69 7.13 -13.72 -3.95
CA ARG A 69 6.93 -14.28 -5.29
C ARG A 69 5.45 -14.32 -5.61
N VAL A 70 5.09 -13.85 -6.81
CA VAL A 70 3.72 -13.75 -7.27
C VAL A 70 3.55 -14.43 -8.63
N ASN A 71 2.38 -15.02 -8.84
CA ASN A 71 1.92 -15.53 -10.13
C ASN A 71 0.42 -15.26 -10.29
N VAL A 72 0.08 -13.98 -10.36
CA VAL A 72 -1.30 -13.48 -10.43
C VAL A 72 -1.75 -13.44 -11.89
N PRO A 73 -2.88 -14.09 -12.24
CA PRO A 73 -3.48 -13.98 -13.58
C PRO A 73 -3.90 -12.54 -13.93
N ALA A 74 -4.02 -12.26 -15.22
CA ALA A 74 -4.59 -10.97 -15.65
C ALA A 74 -6.06 -10.87 -15.19
N GLY A 75 -6.46 -9.70 -14.69
CA GLY A 75 -7.82 -9.45 -14.25
C GLY A 75 -8.20 -9.96 -12.86
N GLU A 76 -7.28 -10.60 -12.12
CA GLU A 76 -7.57 -11.22 -10.81
C GLU A 76 -8.09 -10.21 -9.78
N CYS A 77 -7.39 -9.07 -9.63
CA CYS A 77 -7.80 -8.03 -8.67
C CYS A 77 -8.95 -7.16 -9.21
N ASP A 78 -8.86 -6.76 -10.49
CA ASP A 78 -9.92 -6.04 -11.18
C ASP A 78 -9.73 -6.20 -12.69
N ARG A 79 -10.84 -6.13 -13.43
CA ARG A 79 -10.88 -6.30 -14.87
C ARG A 79 -9.94 -5.30 -15.54
N GLY A 80 -9.09 -5.80 -16.45
CA GLY A 80 -8.16 -4.97 -17.23
C GLY A 80 -6.78 -4.78 -16.60
N LEU A 81 -6.53 -5.34 -15.41
CA LEU A 81 -5.17 -5.42 -14.88
C LEU A 81 -4.34 -6.49 -15.61
N PRO A 82 -3.06 -6.23 -15.92
CA PRO A 82 -2.18 -7.22 -16.50
C PRO A 82 -1.84 -8.31 -15.49
N ALA A 83 -1.39 -9.47 -15.98
CA ALA A 83 -0.83 -10.50 -15.12
C ALA A 83 0.41 -9.96 -14.38
N LEU A 84 0.59 -10.36 -13.12
CA LEU A 84 1.73 -9.98 -12.29
C LEU A 84 2.50 -11.24 -11.91
N ARG A 85 3.71 -11.38 -12.46
CA ARG A 85 4.56 -12.57 -12.27
C ARG A 85 5.96 -12.19 -11.84
N GLY A 86 6.57 -13.05 -11.04
CA GLY A 86 7.98 -12.95 -10.65
C GLY A 86 8.14 -12.62 -9.17
N ARG A 87 9.23 -11.93 -8.83
CA ARG A 87 9.52 -11.53 -7.45
C ARG A 87 9.33 -10.03 -7.30
N LEU A 88 8.42 -9.62 -6.44
CA LEU A 88 8.24 -8.23 -6.05
C LEU A 88 9.24 -7.89 -4.95
N THR A 89 9.89 -6.74 -5.08
CA THR A 89 10.79 -6.17 -4.05
C THR A 89 10.33 -4.77 -3.62
N ARG A 90 9.18 -4.35 -4.11
CA ARG A 90 8.50 -3.08 -3.90
C ARG A 90 7.00 -3.32 -3.96
N LEU A 91 6.23 -2.44 -3.33
CA LEU A 91 4.78 -2.43 -3.48
C LEU A 91 4.46 -1.97 -4.91
N VAL A 92 3.90 -2.84 -5.73
CA VAL A 92 3.46 -2.47 -7.08
C VAL A 92 2.07 -1.87 -6.99
N VAL A 93 1.89 -0.66 -7.53
CA VAL A 93 0.58 -0.02 -7.61
C VAL A 93 0.25 0.31 -9.05
N PHE A 94 -0.81 -0.30 -9.56
CA PHE A 94 -1.35 0.03 -10.86
C PHE A 94 -2.17 1.31 -10.77
N VAL A 95 -1.77 2.35 -11.49
CA VAL A 95 -2.55 3.60 -11.58
C VAL A 95 -3.20 3.63 -12.95
N ARG A 96 -4.53 3.57 -13.01
CA ARG A 96 -5.26 3.62 -14.28
C ARG A 96 -6.22 4.79 -14.33
N VAL A 97 -6.48 5.27 -15.53
CA VAL A 97 -7.54 6.26 -15.78
C VAL A 97 -8.76 5.53 -16.34
N LYS A 98 -9.88 5.57 -15.64
CA LYS A 98 -11.18 5.03 -16.09
C LYS A 98 -12.31 5.95 -15.65
N ARG A 99 -13.51 5.77 -16.20
CA ARG A 99 -14.68 6.51 -15.72
C ARG A 99 -15.15 5.93 -14.40
N LEU A 100 -15.25 6.79 -13.39
CA LEU A 100 -15.88 6.49 -12.10
C LEU A 100 -17.19 7.29 -11.99
N ASP A 101 -17.89 7.14 -10.87
CA ASP A 101 -19.04 7.98 -10.55
C ASP A 101 -18.62 9.45 -10.43
N ASP A 102 -19.55 10.37 -10.73
CA ASP A 102 -19.24 11.80 -10.93
C ASP A 102 -18.79 12.52 -9.64
N ASP A 103 -19.00 11.92 -8.48
CA ASP A 103 -18.59 12.42 -7.16
C ASP A 103 -17.23 11.89 -6.69
N LEU A 104 -16.60 10.98 -7.44
CA LEU A 104 -15.31 10.37 -7.12
C LEU A 104 -14.19 10.96 -7.96
N TYR A 105 -13.08 11.34 -7.32
CA TYR A 105 -11.86 11.73 -8.05
C TYR A 105 -10.95 10.54 -8.30
N ALA A 106 -10.91 9.60 -7.36
CA ALA A 106 -10.12 8.40 -7.44
C ALA A 106 -10.64 7.34 -6.46
N THR A 107 -10.17 6.10 -6.60
CA THR A 107 -10.35 5.05 -5.59
C THR A 107 -9.09 4.21 -5.50
N GLY A 108 -8.68 3.83 -4.30
CA GLY A 108 -7.50 3.01 -4.03
C GLY A 108 -7.84 1.79 -3.17
N MET A 109 -7.24 0.65 -3.47
CA MET A 109 -7.35 -0.54 -2.61
C MET A 109 -6.16 -1.49 -2.75
N PRO A 110 -5.82 -2.23 -1.68
CA PRO A 110 -4.94 -3.39 -1.81
C PRO A 110 -5.64 -4.46 -2.66
N CYS A 111 -4.86 -5.14 -3.48
CA CYS A 111 -5.36 -6.26 -4.27
C CYS A 111 -5.09 -7.60 -3.59
N ASP A 112 -3.95 -7.71 -2.91
CA ASP A 112 -3.51 -8.92 -2.24
C ASP A 112 -2.55 -8.57 -1.11
N LEU A 113 -2.43 -9.48 -0.14
CA LEU A 113 -1.65 -9.30 1.08
C LEU A 113 -0.58 -10.40 1.18
N HIS A 114 0.50 -10.12 1.89
CA HIS A 114 1.52 -11.11 2.18
C HIS A 114 0.98 -12.17 3.15
N ASP A 115 1.20 -13.44 2.85
CA ASP A 115 0.89 -14.53 3.77
C ASP A 115 1.66 -14.35 5.09
N GLY A 116 0.95 -14.32 6.22
CA GLY A 116 1.54 -14.20 7.55
C GLY A 116 1.62 -12.77 8.08
N SER A 117 2.22 -11.81 7.36
CA SER A 117 2.29 -10.41 7.83
C SER A 117 1.03 -9.60 7.51
N PHE A 118 0.23 -10.04 6.53
CA PHE A 118 -0.98 -9.37 6.05
C PHE A 118 -0.75 -7.93 5.57
N LEU A 119 0.47 -7.62 5.15
CA LEU A 119 0.80 -6.33 4.55
C LEU A 119 0.50 -6.35 3.05
N PRO A 120 -0.02 -5.26 2.46
CA PRO A 120 -0.27 -5.20 1.01
C PRO A 120 0.97 -5.47 0.16
N ILE A 121 0.83 -6.33 -0.84
CA ILE A 121 1.91 -6.70 -1.77
C ILE A 121 1.78 -6.05 -3.15
N TYR A 122 0.55 -5.78 -3.57
CA TYR A 122 0.24 -4.91 -4.70
C TYR A 122 -1.18 -4.33 -4.55
N GLY A 123 -1.46 -3.27 -5.31
CA GLY A 123 -2.77 -2.65 -5.30
C GLY A 123 -3.07 -1.90 -6.59
N VAL A 124 -4.24 -1.26 -6.59
CA VAL A 124 -4.73 -0.46 -7.69
C VAL A 124 -5.20 0.90 -7.18
N VAL A 125 -4.93 1.92 -7.98
CA VAL A 125 -5.60 3.21 -7.91
C VAL A 125 -6.28 3.48 -9.25
N ASP A 126 -7.58 3.71 -9.21
CA ASP A 126 -8.36 4.17 -10.35
C ASP A 126 -8.56 5.67 -10.23
N LEU A 127 -8.18 6.42 -11.25
CA LEU A 127 -8.38 7.86 -11.34
C LEU A 127 -9.54 8.18 -12.28
N ASN A 128 -10.44 9.07 -11.88
CA ASN A 128 -11.63 9.38 -12.66
C ASN A 128 -11.31 10.22 -13.90
N SER A 129 -11.59 9.66 -15.08
CA SER A 129 -11.37 10.34 -16.36
C SER A 129 -12.12 11.67 -16.52
N SER A 130 -13.25 11.89 -15.83
CA SER A 130 -14.05 13.12 -15.97
C SER A 130 -13.58 14.27 -15.07
N GLY A 131 -12.90 13.99 -13.96
CA GLY A 131 -12.49 15.01 -12.98
C GLY A 131 -11.02 15.41 -13.01
N LEU A 132 -10.14 14.57 -13.60
CA LEU A 132 -8.68 14.76 -13.51
C LEU A 132 -8.14 15.99 -14.24
N SER A 133 -8.77 16.42 -15.34
CA SER A 133 -8.33 17.62 -16.08
C SER A 133 -8.56 18.91 -15.31
N ASP A 134 -9.51 18.88 -14.39
CA ASP A 134 -10.03 20.07 -13.72
C ASP A 134 -9.34 20.30 -12.36
N LEU A 135 -8.57 19.30 -11.90
CA LEU A 135 -7.82 19.38 -10.65
C LEU A 135 -6.46 20.06 -10.85
N PRO A 136 -6.12 21.07 -10.04
CA PRO A 136 -4.76 21.58 -9.99
C PRO A 136 -3.82 20.47 -9.50
N ARG A 137 -2.54 20.56 -9.88
CA ARG A 137 -1.52 19.58 -9.50
C ARG A 137 -1.47 19.29 -7.99
N THR A 138 -1.72 20.30 -7.14
CA THR A 138 -1.76 20.14 -5.69
C THR A 138 -2.85 19.20 -5.24
N ASP A 139 -4.02 19.29 -5.86
CA ASP A 139 -5.20 18.52 -5.46
C ASP A 139 -5.07 17.07 -5.98
N VAL A 140 -4.44 16.88 -7.15
CA VAL A 140 -4.02 15.54 -7.62
C VAL A 140 -2.99 14.93 -6.68
N LEU A 141 -2.02 15.72 -6.19
CA LEU A 141 -1.01 15.23 -5.26
C LEU A 141 -1.65 14.76 -3.94
N ASP A 142 -2.53 15.56 -3.37
CA ASP A 142 -3.22 15.22 -2.12
C ASP A 142 -4.12 13.99 -2.29
N THR A 143 -4.88 13.93 -3.40
CA THR A 143 -5.68 12.75 -3.78
C THR A 143 -4.81 11.51 -3.91
N MET A 144 -3.66 11.59 -4.58
CA MET A 144 -2.81 10.42 -4.76
C MET A 144 -2.11 9.97 -3.47
N ILE A 145 -1.79 10.89 -2.55
CA ILE A 145 -1.33 10.51 -1.20
C ILE A 145 -2.43 9.74 -0.49
N HIS A 146 -3.66 10.23 -0.57
CA HIS A 146 -4.84 9.59 0.00
C HIS A 146 -5.03 8.17 -0.55
N GLU A 147 -5.07 8.00 -1.87
CA GLU A 147 -5.28 6.68 -2.47
C GLU A 147 -4.14 5.69 -2.20
N PHE A 148 -2.88 6.15 -2.16
CA PHE A 148 -1.78 5.26 -1.78
C PHE A 148 -1.85 4.83 -0.31
N LEU A 149 -2.40 5.63 0.59
CA LEU A 149 -2.68 5.20 1.96
C LEU A 149 -3.79 4.14 2.01
N HIS A 150 -4.82 4.27 1.17
CA HIS A 150 -5.84 3.22 1.01
C HIS A 150 -5.25 1.91 0.48
N VAL A 151 -4.36 1.97 -0.52
CA VAL A 151 -3.63 0.79 -1.00
C VAL A 151 -2.80 0.14 0.12
N LEU A 152 -2.27 0.93 1.05
CA LEU A 152 -1.51 0.44 2.21
C LEU A 152 -2.36 -0.09 3.36
N GLY A 153 -3.69 -0.05 3.26
CA GLY A 153 -4.59 -0.58 4.29
C GLY A 153 -5.25 0.47 5.18
N VAL A 154 -4.90 1.75 5.06
CA VAL A 154 -5.56 2.82 5.81
C VAL A 154 -6.98 2.95 5.28
N GLY A 155 -8.00 2.67 6.07
CA GLY A 155 -9.40 2.76 5.66
C GLY A 155 -9.92 1.52 4.92
N THR A 156 -9.04 0.61 4.51
CA THR A 156 -9.41 -0.61 3.76
C THR A 156 -9.17 -1.89 4.55
N LEU A 157 -8.27 -1.87 5.55
CA LEU A 157 -7.89 -3.03 6.37
C LEU A 157 -8.10 -2.81 7.88
N TRP A 158 -9.15 -2.08 8.28
CA TRP A 158 -9.40 -1.75 9.70
C TRP A 158 -10.36 -2.71 10.42
N GLU A 159 -11.12 -3.51 9.68
CA GLU A 159 -12.18 -4.35 10.23
C GLU A 159 -11.67 -5.69 10.78
N ARG A 160 -12.50 -6.35 11.60
CA ARG A 160 -12.16 -7.56 12.36
C ARG A 160 -11.64 -8.71 11.50
N ASP A 161 -12.10 -8.80 10.26
CA ASP A 161 -11.74 -9.85 9.32
C ASP A 161 -10.50 -9.48 8.48
N ALA A 162 -10.14 -8.20 8.44
CA ALA A 162 -8.86 -7.73 7.93
C ALA A 162 -7.81 -7.89 9.05
N ARG A 163 -7.20 -9.07 9.11
CA ARG A 163 -6.05 -9.28 10.01
C ARG A 163 -4.96 -8.32 9.56
N VAL A 164 -4.53 -7.43 10.45
CA VAL A 164 -3.36 -6.59 10.24
C VAL A 164 -2.42 -6.82 11.41
N SER A 165 -1.15 -7.02 11.09
CA SER A 165 -0.09 -7.04 12.09
C SER A 165 0.76 -5.78 11.95
N LEU A 166 0.47 -4.73 12.72
CA LEU A 166 1.28 -3.50 12.68
C LEU A 166 2.71 -3.71 13.22
N SER A 167 2.94 -4.80 13.97
CA SER A 167 4.26 -5.21 14.46
C SER A 167 4.89 -6.35 13.65
N GLY A 168 4.11 -7.06 12.83
CA GLY A 168 4.52 -8.34 12.22
C GLY A 168 4.57 -9.52 13.20
N GLU A 169 4.27 -9.31 14.50
CA GLU A 169 4.43 -10.33 15.54
C GLU A 169 3.09 -10.86 16.07
N GLN A 170 2.00 -10.10 15.96
CA GLN A 170 0.67 -10.47 16.48
C GLN A 170 -0.46 -9.88 15.63
N ASP A 171 -1.58 -10.60 15.53
CA ASP A 171 -2.82 -10.08 14.91
C ASP A 171 -3.47 -9.04 15.85
N GLU A 172 -3.60 -7.79 15.40
CA GLU A 172 -4.42 -6.81 16.09
C GLU A 172 -5.84 -6.87 15.51
N ARG A 173 -6.80 -7.41 16.28
CA ARG A 173 -8.09 -7.85 15.72
C ARG A 173 -9.22 -6.83 15.77
N VAL A 174 -9.03 -5.67 16.40
CA VAL A 174 -10.10 -4.66 16.53
C VAL A 174 -9.52 -3.25 16.57
N PHE A 175 -9.52 -2.56 15.44
CA PHE A 175 -9.26 -1.12 15.42
C PHE A 175 -10.51 -0.27 15.41
N LEU A 176 -11.69 -0.86 15.25
CA LEU A 176 -12.96 -0.14 15.22
C LEU A 176 -13.75 -0.36 16.50
N ARG A 177 -14.26 0.73 17.09
CA ARG A 177 -15.17 0.68 18.22
C ARG A 177 -16.41 1.52 17.95
N ARG A 178 -17.59 0.91 18.08
CA ARG A 178 -18.86 1.63 18.00
C ARG A 178 -19.17 2.33 19.31
N GLN A 179 -19.52 3.62 19.26
CA GLN A 179 -19.98 4.43 20.37
C GLN A 179 -21.26 5.16 19.96
N GLY A 180 -22.41 4.54 20.27
CA GLY A 180 -23.70 5.01 19.79
C GLY A 180 -23.81 4.92 18.26
N LYS A 181 -24.01 6.09 17.62
CA LYS A 181 -24.08 6.22 16.15
C LYS A 181 -22.72 6.47 15.49
N ILE A 182 -21.65 6.65 16.26
CA ILE A 182 -20.32 6.98 15.76
C ILE A 182 -19.46 5.71 15.81
N THR A 183 -18.69 5.47 14.76
CA THR A 183 -17.60 4.49 14.77
C THR A 183 -16.28 5.22 14.98
N LEU A 184 -15.44 4.70 15.88
CA LEU A 184 -14.13 5.26 16.20
C LEU A 184 -13.04 4.30 15.75
N TYR A 185 -11.98 4.82 15.17
CA TYR A 185 -10.70 4.13 15.08
C TYR A 185 -9.92 4.30 16.38
N VAL A 186 -9.49 3.19 16.96
CA VAL A 186 -8.94 3.12 18.33
C VAL A 186 -7.54 2.51 18.41
N ALA A 187 -6.84 2.37 17.28
CA ALA A 187 -5.45 1.88 17.29
C ALA A 187 -4.56 2.76 18.18
N PRO A 188 -3.84 2.21 19.18
CA PRO A 188 -3.17 3.01 20.20
C PRO A 188 -2.20 4.05 19.65
N ARG A 189 -1.38 3.69 18.65
CA ARG A 189 -0.42 4.60 18.02
C ARG A 189 -1.11 5.74 17.26
N ALA A 190 -2.20 5.45 16.55
CA ALA A 190 -2.95 6.46 15.82
C ALA A 190 -3.68 7.42 16.77
N VAL A 191 -4.29 6.91 17.85
CA VAL A 191 -4.93 7.75 18.87
C VAL A 191 -3.89 8.63 19.57
N ALA A 192 -2.70 8.11 19.87
CA ALA A 192 -1.62 8.91 20.43
C ALA A 192 -1.18 10.03 19.47
N ALA A 193 -0.99 9.73 18.18
CA ALA A 193 -0.67 10.72 17.16
C ALA A 193 -1.78 11.79 17.01
N PHE A 194 -3.04 11.36 16.96
CA PHE A 194 -4.20 12.25 16.89
C PHE A 194 -4.25 13.21 18.09
N ARG A 195 -4.01 12.71 19.31
CA ARG A 195 -3.92 13.54 20.52
C ARG A 195 -2.75 14.51 20.49
N ALA A 196 -1.58 14.08 20.02
CA ALA A 196 -0.42 14.96 19.87
C ALA A 196 -0.68 16.12 18.89
N LEU A 197 -1.59 15.92 17.94
CA LEU A 197 -2.04 16.96 17.02
C LEU A 197 -3.12 17.87 17.61
N GLY A 198 -3.65 17.58 18.80
CA GLY A 198 -4.72 18.32 19.48
C GLY A 198 -6.10 17.65 19.41
N GLY A 199 -6.18 16.44 18.85
CA GLY A 199 -7.39 15.63 18.83
C GLY A 199 -7.85 15.22 20.23
N GLN A 200 -9.17 15.09 20.40
CA GLN A 200 -9.81 14.81 21.69
C GLN A 200 -10.60 13.50 21.63
N GLY A 201 -10.92 12.94 22.80
CA GLY A 201 -11.77 11.76 22.91
C GLY A 201 -11.05 10.42 22.99
N ALA A 202 -11.84 9.36 22.94
CA ALA A 202 -11.41 7.98 23.18
C ALA A 202 -10.99 7.22 21.91
N GLY A 203 -11.01 7.89 20.75
CA GLY A 203 -10.66 7.37 19.43
C GLY A 203 -10.84 8.46 18.36
N ILE A 204 -10.53 8.13 17.10
CA ILE A 204 -10.68 9.04 15.96
C ILE A 204 -12.03 8.75 15.28
N PRO A 205 -12.97 9.72 15.21
CA PRO A 205 -14.25 9.49 14.54
C PRO A 205 -14.11 9.23 13.05
N LEU A 206 -14.82 8.21 12.56
CA LEU A 206 -14.89 7.83 11.16
C LEU A 206 -16.11 8.45 10.46
N ASP A 207 -15.97 8.67 9.15
CA ASP A 207 -17.10 8.90 8.26
C ASP A 207 -18.00 7.65 8.22
N PRO A 208 -19.30 7.77 7.90
CA PRO A 208 -20.19 6.62 7.76
C PRO A 208 -19.71 5.51 6.81
N ASP A 209 -18.84 5.82 5.85
CA ASP A 209 -18.24 4.81 4.96
C ASP A 209 -17.19 3.90 5.62
N LEU A 210 -16.76 4.25 6.84
CA LEU A 210 -15.76 3.54 7.65
C LEU A 210 -14.34 3.47 7.05
N GLY A 211 -14.13 4.02 5.85
CA GLY A 211 -12.83 4.12 5.20
C GLY A 211 -12.14 5.46 5.47
N HIS A 212 -12.91 6.48 5.85
CA HIS A 212 -12.41 7.84 6.02
C HIS A 212 -12.52 8.33 7.47
N TRP A 213 -11.65 9.27 7.83
CA TRP A 213 -11.85 10.07 9.02
C TRP A 213 -13.04 11.01 8.82
N ALA A 214 -13.90 11.16 9.81
CA ALA A 214 -14.98 12.14 9.73
C ALA A 214 -14.40 13.56 9.53
N GLY A 215 -15.06 14.41 8.75
CA GLY A 215 -14.55 15.76 8.44
C GLY A 215 -14.23 16.63 9.66
N GLY A 216 -14.91 16.43 10.79
CA GLY A 216 -14.63 17.10 12.06
C GLY A 216 -13.42 16.56 12.84
N SER A 217 -12.91 15.39 12.46
CA SER A 217 -11.72 14.74 13.04
C SER A 217 -10.42 15.27 12.46
N CYS A 218 -10.47 16.03 11.36
CA CYS A 218 -9.30 16.68 10.77
C CYS A 218 -8.81 17.83 11.68
N VAL A 219 -7.74 17.59 12.46
CA VAL A 219 -7.05 18.71 13.11
C VAL A 219 -6.36 19.54 12.01
N ARG A 220 -6.30 20.87 12.18
CA ARG A 220 -5.87 21.87 11.18
C ARG A 220 -4.49 21.60 10.50
N ARG A 221 -3.69 20.65 11.02
CA ARG A 221 -2.41 20.17 10.45
C ARG A 221 -2.51 18.93 9.55
N CYS A 222 -3.60 18.15 9.63
CA CYS A 222 -3.76 16.90 8.87
C CYS A 222 -4.64 17.05 7.62
N CYS A 223 -5.54 18.04 7.60
CA CYS A 223 -6.33 18.38 6.43
C CYS A 223 -6.37 19.91 6.33
N PRO A 224 -5.66 20.55 5.39
CA PRO A 224 -5.86 21.96 5.11
C PRO A 224 -7.22 22.12 4.45
N VAL A 225 -8.28 22.35 5.23
CA VAL A 225 -9.53 22.89 4.69
C VAL A 225 -9.19 24.28 4.14
N ARG A 226 -9.14 24.42 2.81
CA ARG A 226 -8.96 25.73 2.17
C ARG A 226 -10.10 26.66 2.62
N PRO A 227 -9.82 27.88 3.12
CA PRO A 227 -10.86 28.86 3.34
C PRO A 227 -11.49 29.22 1.98
N GLY A 228 -12.80 28.95 1.82
CA GLY A 228 -13.58 29.41 0.66
C GLY A 228 -14.04 28.35 -0.36
N SER A 229 -13.80 27.06 -0.16
CA SER A 229 -14.44 26.04 -1.02
C SER A 229 -15.88 25.77 -0.56
N THR A 230 -16.86 26.35 -1.25
CA THR A 230 -18.28 26.02 -1.13
C THR A 230 -18.70 24.86 -2.04
N ARG A 231 -17.77 24.26 -2.78
CA ARG A 231 -18.00 22.97 -3.46
C ARG A 231 -17.31 21.89 -2.64
N GLY A 232 -18.09 21.29 -1.75
CA GLY A 232 -17.76 20.00 -1.18
C GLY A 232 -17.83 18.94 -2.27
N GLY A 233 -16.76 18.81 -3.05
CA GLY A 233 -16.38 17.50 -3.53
C GLY A 233 -15.88 16.76 -2.31
N SER A 234 -16.57 15.69 -1.91
CA SER A 234 -15.95 14.76 -0.97
C SER A 234 -14.68 14.26 -1.64
N ILE A 235 -13.56 14.21 -0.92
CA ILE A 235 -12.54 13.24 -1.27
C ILE A 235 -13.18 11.92 -0.84
N ARG A 236 -13.82 11.28 -1.81
CA ARG A 236 -14.37 9.94 -1.80
C ARG A 236 -13.84 9.26 -3.06
#